data_AF-A0A4U5P202-F1
#
_entry.id   AF-A0A4U5P202-F1
#
_cell.length_a   1.000
_cell.length_b   1.000
_cell.length_c   1.000
_cell.angle_alpha   90.00
_cell.angle_beta   90.00
_cell.angle_gamma   90.00
#
_symmetry.space_group_name_H-M   'P 1'
#
loop_
_entity.id
_entity.type
_entity.pdbx_description
1 polymer ?
#
loop_
_entity_poly.entity_id
_entity_poly.type
_entity_poly.pdbx_seq_one_letter_code
_entity_poly.pdbx_strand_id
1 'polypeptide(L)'
;MSNVPPLELRVFGGSVTLVAAVFGLFSNLALIVVSAKSFSTFRKYPFFLITWQMVIGDLMVVLAQLCVAVPIMYAGHNVFKDAKLFPYILTLVDSYGYLSNMYFGLLLIINRFCIFCIPRINGSVFGKRSVLR
;
A
#
# COMPACT_ATOMS: atom_id res chain seq x y z
N MET A 1 -4.28 -4.05 38.24
CA MET A 1 -3.38 -4.79 37.34
C MET A 1 -3.35 -4.05 36.01
N SER A 2 -2.21 -3.49 35.62
CA SER A 2 -2.06 -2.93 34.28
C SER A 2 -2.13 -4.09 33.28
N ASN A 3 -3.19 -4.15 32.48
CA ASN A 3 -3.40 -5.14 31.42
C ASN A 3 -2.39 -4.92 30.27
N VAL A 4 -1.11 -5.10 30.57
CA VAL A 4 -0.04 -5.09 29.56
C VAL A 4 0.06 -6.51 29.02
N PRO A 5 0.01 -6.72 27.69
CA PRO A 5 0.13 -8.05 27.12
C PRO A 5 1.49 -8.67 27.44
N PRO A 6 1.59 -10.02 27.45
CA PRO A 6 2.83 -10.74 27.70
C PRO A 6 3.97 -10.26 26.80
N LEU A 7 5.20 -10.24 27.35
CA LEU A 7 6.38 -9.76 26.62
C LEU A 7 6.62 -10.55 25.33
N GLU A 8 6.43 -11.87 25.37
CA GLU A 8 6.57 -12.76 24.22
C GLU A 8 5.68 -12.33 23.05
N LEU A 9 4.42 -12.00 23.34
CA LEU A 9 3.43 -11.63 22.33
C LEU A 9 3.74 -10.26 21.71
N ARG A 10 4.25 -9.32 22.52
CA ARG A 10 4.68 -7.98 22.08
C ARG A 10 5.90 -8.05 21.16
N VAL A 11 6.92 -8.81 21.56
CA VAL A 11 8.15 -8.95 20.79
C VAL A 11 7.88 -9.73 19.51
N PHE A 12 7.12 -10.82 19.58
CA PHE A 12 6.75 -11.60 18.40
C PHE A 12 5.92 -10.77 17.41
N GLY A 13 4.82 -10.16 17.87
CA GLY A 13 3.95 -9.34 17.02
C GLY A 13 4.69 -8.15 16.42
N GLY A 14 5.41 -7.39 17.25
CA GLY A 14 6.20 -6.24 16.79
C GLY A 14 7.29 -6.62 15.79
N SER A 15 7.96 -7.76 15.99
CA SER A 15 9.02 -8.24 15.07
C SER A 15 8.43 -8.66 13.72
N VAL A 16 7.36 -9.43 13.71
CA VAL A 16 6.70 -9.89 12.47
C VAL A 16 6.21 -8.69 11.65
N THR A 17 5.53 -7.74 12.29
CA THR A 17 5.05 -6.54 11.60
C THR A 17 6.19 -5.67 11.11
N LEU A 18 7.27 -5.53 11.89
CA LEU A 18 8.46 -4.77 11.47
C LEU A 18 9.11 -5.40 10.22
N VAL A 19 9.31 -6.72 10.20
CA VAL A 19 9.88 -7.43 9.05
C VAL A 19 9.00 -7.26 7.81
N ALA A 20 7.68 -7.45 7.97
CA ALA A 20 6.73 -7.27 6.88
C ALA A 20 6.77 -5.83 6.31
N ALA A 21 6.77 -4.82 7.19
CA ALA A 21 6.79 -3.42 6.78
C ALA A 21 8.11 -3.03 6.10
N VAL A 22 9.26 -3.53 6.57
CA VAL A 22 10.57 -3.31 5.93
C VAL A 22 10.62 -3.95 4.55
N PHE A 23 10.12 -5.18 4.41
CA PHE A 23 10.07 -5.86 3.11
C PHE A 23 9.11 -5.14 2.13
N GLY A 24 7.96 -4.70 2.63
CA GLY A 24 7.00 -3.88 1.87
C GLY A 24 7.61 -2.55 1.41
N LEU A 25 8.35 -1.86 2.28
CA LEU A 25 9.06 -0.63 1.94
C LEU A 25 10.11 -0.88 0.86
N PHE A 26 10.96 -1.88 1.03
CA PHE A 26 12.01 -2.22 0.09
C PHE A 26 11.44 -2.55 -1.30
N SER A 27 10.38 -3.36 -1.35
CA SER A 27 9.72 -3.75 -2.60
C SER A 27 9.13 -2.53 -3.33
N ASN A 28 8.48 -1.63 -2.59
CA ASN A 28 7.93 -0.39 -3.17
C ASN A 28 9.03 0.57 -3.65
N LEU A 29 10.13 0.70 -2.90
CA LEU A 29 11.27 1.51 -3.34
C LEU A 29 11.92 0.94 -4.61
N ALA A 30 12.07 -0.37 -4.71
CA ALA A 30 12.57 -1.01 -5.93
C ALA A 30 11.65 -0.73 -7.12
N LEU A 31 10.33 -0.85 -6.94
CA LEU A 31 9.34 -0.50 -7.97
C LEU A 31 9.42 0.98 -8.37
N ILE A 32 9.65 1.89 -7.43
CA ILE A 32 9.82 3.32 -7.69
C ILE A 32 11.07 3.57 -8.53
N VAL A 33 12.21 2.97 -8.15
CA VAL A 33 13.48 3.12 -8.88
C VAL A 33 13.36 2.61 -10.32
N VAL A 34 12.76 1.43 -10.51
CA VAL A 34 12.53 0.84 -11.83
C VAL A 34 11.56 1.70 -12.65
N SER A 35 10.49 2.18 -12.02
CA SER A 35 9.47 3.01 -12.66
C SER A 35 10.02 4.38 -13.08
N ALA A 36 10.88 4.99 -12.26
CA ALA A 36 11.47 6.29 -12.53
C ALA A 36 12.34 6.27 -13.80
N LYS A 37 13.10 5.19 -14.03
CA LYS A 37 14.00 5.06 -15.19
C LYS A 37 13.25 4.99 -16.53
N SER A 38 11.97 4.60 -16.53
CA SER A 38 11.18 4.41 -17.75
C SER A 38 9.82 5.11 -17.71
N PHE A 39 9.71 6.13 -16.87
CA PHE A 39 8.43 6.79 -16.55
C PHE A 39 7.76 7.43 -17.78
N SER A 40 8.53 8.06 -18.67
CA SER A 40 8.01 8.73 -19.87
C SER A 40 7.39 7.77 -20.89
N THR A 41 7.88 6.54 -20.93
CA THR A 41 7.37 5.49 -21.82
C THR A 41 6.16 4.81 -21.19
N PHE A 42 6.22 4.47 -19.90
CA PHE A 42 5.20 3.66 -19.26
C PHE A 42 3.93 4.42 -18.85
N ARG A 43 4.01 5.74 -18.60
CA ARG A 43 2.83 6.57 -18.25
C ARG A 43 1.73 6.54 -19.31
N LYS A 44 2.03 6.13 -20.55
CA LYS A 44 1.06 6.01 -21.64
C LYS A 44 0.11 4.82 -21.49
N TYR A 45 0.45 3.86 -20.61
CA TYR A 45 -0.34 2.65 -20.39
C TYR A 45 -1.18 2.75 -19.11
N PRO A 46 -2.49 2.47 -19.17
CA PRO A 46 -3.37 2.55 -18.00
C PRO A 46 -2.95 1.58 -16.88
N PHE A 47 -2.40 0.42 -17.24
CA PHE A 47 -1.83 -0.54 -16.27
C PHE A 47 -0.78 0.12 -15.36
N PHE A 48 0.18 0.84 -15.94
CA PHE A 48 1.27 1.46 -15.19
C PHE A 48 0.79 2.61 -14.31
N LEU A 49 -0.20 3.39 -14.77
CA LEU A 49 -0.82 4.45 -13.97
C LEU A 49 -1.50 3.89 -12.71
N ILE A 50 -2.26 2.80 -12.86
CA ILE A 50 -2.93 2.17 -11.72
C ILE A 50 -1.90 1.55 -10.77
N THR A 51 -0.86 0.89 -11.29
CA THR A 51 0.24 0.37 -10.47
C THR A 51 0.95 1.48 -9.68
N TRP A 52 1.16 2.65 -10.27
CA TRP A 52 1.76 3.78 -9.56
C TRP A 52 0.88 4.29 -8.40
N GLN A 53 -0.43 4.32 -8.61
CA GLN A 53 -1.39 4.68 -7.56
C GLN A 53 -1.40 3.66 -6.41
N MET A 54 -1.24 2.37 -6.71
CA MET A 54 -1.08 1.33 -5.69
C MET A 54 0.23 1.46 -4.91
N VAL A 55 1.35 1.78 -5.57
CA VAL A 55 2.63 2.01 -4.88
C VAL A 55 2.50 3.15 -3.86
N ILE A 56 1.79 4.22 -4.20
CA ILE A 56 1.53 5.32 -3.26
C ILE A 56 0.67 4.83 -2.07
N GLY A 57 -0.37 4.02 -2.34
CA GLY A 57 -1.21 3.42 -1.29
C GLY A 57 -0.42 2.51 -0.35
N ASP A 58 0.45 1.67 -0.90
CA ASP A 58 1.35 0.81 -0.11
C ASP A 58 2.31 1.62 0.76
N LEU A 59 2.89 2.71 0.23
CA LEU A 59 3.76 3.58 1.02
C LEU A 59 3.01 4.24 2.18
N MET A 60 1.75 4.64 1.98
CA MET A 60 0.91 5.21 3.04
C MET A 60 0.68 4.21 4.18
N VAL A 61 0.35 2.96 3.85
CA VAL A 61 0.15 1.86 4.80
C VAL A 61 1.44 1.54 5.56
N VAL A 62 2.55 1.36 4.82
CA VAL A 62 3.86 1.00 5.41
C VAL A 62 4.36 2.10 6.36
N LEU A 63 4.17 3.38 6.00
CA LEU A 63 4.53 4.51 6.85
C LEU A 63 3.77 4.47 8.18
N ALA A 64 2.46 4.26 8.13
CA ALA A 64 1.64 4.17 9.34
C ALA A 64 1.99 2.95 10.20
N GLN A 65 2.27 1.81 9.58
CA GLN A 65 2.72 0.61 10.28
C GLN A 65 4.05 0.81 11.01
N LEU A 66 5.04 1.40 10.35
CA LEU A 66 6.35 1.66 10.96
C LEU A 66 6.31 2.72 12.06
N CYS A 67 5.50 3.77 11.89
CA CYS A 67 5.46 4.90 12.82
C CYS A 67 4.50 4.70 14.00
N VAL A 68 3.44 3.90 13.84
CA VAL A 68 2.38 3.76 14.86
C VAL A 68 2.23 2.32 15.31
N ALA A 69 1.95 1.38 14.40
CA ALA A 69 1.62 0.01 14.76
C ALA A 69 2.80 -0.72 15.44
N VAL A 70 4.00 -0.63 14.87
CA VAL A 70 5.20 -1.30 15.40
C VAL A 70 5.58 -0.78 16.79
N PRO A 71 5.69 0.55 17.04
CA PRO A 71 5.96 1.07 18.39
C PRO A 71 4.90 0.68 19.42
N ILE A 72 3.61 0.73 19.06
CA ILE A 72 2.52 0.35 19.97
C ILE A 72 2.61 -1.14 20.33
N MET A 73 2.88 -2.02 19.35
CA MET A 73 3.04 -3.45 19.60
C MET A 73 4.22 -3.75 20.52
N TYR A 74 5.37 -3.13 20.28
CA TYR A 74 6.52 -3.30 21.16
C TYR A 74 6.28 -2.74 22.56
N ALA A 75 5.61 -1.61 22.68
CA ALA A 75 5.31 -1.00 23.97
C ALA A 75 4.21 -1.73 24.77
N GLY A 76 3.28 -2.39 24.09
CA GLY A 76 2.16 -3.10 24.73
C GLY A 76 1.18 -2.17 25.47
N HIS A 77 1.29 -0.86 25.27
CA HIS A 77 0.40 0.14 25.84
C HIS A 77 0.30 1.32 24.86
N ASN A 78 -0.68 2.20 25.07
CA ASN A 78 -0.90 3.33 24.18
C ASN A 78 0.18 4.41 24.40
N VAL A 79 1.30 4.30 23.67
CA VAL A 79 2.44 5.23 23.71
C VAL A 79 2.04 6.64 23.32
N PHE A 80 1.01 6.79 22.49
CA PHE A 80 0.56 8.07 21.97
C PHE A 80 -0.67 8.61 22.70
N LYS A 81 -0.89 8.22 23.95
CA LYS A 81 -2.06 8.65 24.74
C LYS A 81 -2.25 10.17 24.78
N ASP A 82 -1.14 10.92 24.87
CA ASP A 82 -1.15 12.38 24.95
C ASP A 82 -1.02 13.07 23.57
N ALA A 83 -0.45 12.37 22.59
CA ALA A 83 -0.32 12.84 21.22
C ALA A 83 -1.58 12.50 20.43
N LYS A 84 -2.56 13.41 20.34
CA LYS A 84 -3.83 13.12 19.67
C LYS A 84 -3.77 13.22 18.14
N LEU A 85 -3.02 14.18 17.61
CA LEU A 85 -3.12 14.53 16.19
C LEU A 85 -2.27 13.64 15.28
N PHE A 86 -1.01 13.41 15.64
CA PHE A 86 -0.06 12.64 14.83
C PHE A 86 -0.47 11.18 14.56
N PRO A 87 -0.75 10.34 15.59
CA PRO A 87 -1.16 8.95 15.36
C PRO A 87 -2.55 8.85 14.71
N TYR A 88 -3.42 9.84 14.92
CA TYR A 88 -4.73 9.88 14.29
C TYR A 88 -4.60 10.08 12.78
N ILE A 89 -3.79 11.06 12.35
CA ILE A 89 -3.53 11.30 10.92
C ILE A 89 -2.90 10.06 10.28
N LEU A 90 -1.92 9.43 10.93
CA LEU A 90 -1.28 8.23 10.39
C LEU A 90 -2.23 7.02 10.29
N THR A 91 -3.11 6.83 11.26
CA THR A 91 -4.15 5.78 11.19
C THR A 91 -5.18 6.05 10.07
N LEU A 92 -5.50 7.31 9.82
CA LEU A 92 -6.32 7.69 8.66
C LEU A 92 -5.59 7.40 7.35
N VAL A 93 -4.32 7.80 7.26
CA VAL A 93 -3.45 7.54 6.09
C VAL A 93 -3.36 6.04 5.82
N ASP A 94 -3.24 5.20 6.85
CA ASP A 94 -3.28 3.73 6.75
C ASP A 94 -4.59 3.25 6.13
N SER A 95 -5.72 3.72 6.67
CA SER A 95 -7.05 3.34 6.20
C SER A 95 -7.29 3.75 4.74
N TYR A 96 -6.87 4.96 4.37
CA TYR A 96 -6.96 5.44 3.00
C TYR A 96 -6.03 4.68 2.05
N GLY A 97 -4.80 4.38 2.48
CA GLY A 97 -3.85 3.58 1.69
C GLY A 97 -4.38 2.17 1.43
N TYR A 98 -4.93 1.51 2.46
CA TYR A 98 -5.55 0.19 2.36
C TYR A 98 -6.74 0.20 1.39
N LEU A 99 -7.64 1.17 1.55
CA LEU A 99 -8.83 1.29 0.71
C LEU A 99 -8.47 1.59 -0.75
N SER A 100 -7.51 2.49 -0.95
CA SER A 100 -6.91 2.81 -2.25
C SER A 100 -6.40 1.55 -2.95
N ASN A 101 -5.61 0.73 -2.25
CA ASN A 101 -5.07 -0.51 -2.79
C ASN A 101 -6.14 -1.53 -3.16
N MET A 102 -7.21 -1.66 -2.36
CA MET A 102 -8.32 -2.53 -2.70
C MET A 102 -9.02 -2.10 -3.99
N TYR A 103 -9.36 -0.81 -4.13
CA TYR A 103 -10.05 -0.31 -5.32
C TYR A 103 -9.17 -0.33 -6.57
N PHE A 104 -7.90 0.07 -6.46
CA PHE A 104 -6.98 0.02 -7.60
C PHE A 104 -6.61 -1.42 -7.97
N GLY A 105 -6.52 -2.33 -6.99
CA GLY A 105 -6.38 -3.77 -7.25
C GLY A 105 -7.56 -4.32 -8.04
N LEU A 106 -8.80 -3.97 -7.65
CA LEU A 106 -10.00 -4.31 -8.41
C LEU A 106 -9.94 -3.75 -9.84
N LEU A 107 -9.55 -2.48 -10.00
CA LEU A 107 -9.42 -1.85 -11.32
C LEU A 107 -8.37 -2.54 -12.19
N LEU A 108 -7.25 -2.99 -11.63
CA LEU A 108 -6.25 -3.78 -12.37
C LEU A 108 -6.81 -5.12 -12.83
N ILE A 109 -7.55 -5.81 -11.97
CA ILE A 109 -8.19 -7.09 -12.30
C ILE A 109 -9.19 -6.89 -13.43
N ILE A 110 -10.06 -5.87 -13.33
CA ILE A 110 -11.03 -5.52 -14.37
C ILE A 110 -10.30 -5.14 -15.67
N ASN A 111 -9.26 -4.32 -15.60
CA ASN A 111 -8.47 -3.93 -16.77
C ASN A 111 -7.90 -5.15 -17.49
N ARG A 112 -7.27 -6.08 -16.75
CA ARG A 112 -6.73 -7.32 -17.32
C ARG A 112 -7.83 -8.24 -17.85
N PHE A 113 -8.92 -8.39 -17.11
CA PHE A 113 -10.07 -9.19 -17.54
C PHE A 113 -10.67 -8.66 -18.85
N CYS A 114 -10.84 -7.34 -18.97
CA CYS A 114 -11.32 -6.72 -20.20
C CYS A 114 -10.35 -6.92 -21.37
N ILE A 115 -9.03 -6.88 -21.14
CA ILE A 115 -8.02 -7.17 -22.18
C ILE A 115 -8.19 -8.60 -22.72
N PHE A 116 -8.35 -9.60 -21.84
CA PHE A 116 -8.38 -11.00 -22.24
C PHE A 116 -9.76 -11.48 -22.75
N CYS A 117 -10.84 -11.07 -22.08
CA CYS A 117 -12.17 -11.62 -22.35
C CYS A 117 -12.97 -10.78 -23.35
N ILE A 118 -12.83 -9.44 -23.33
CA ILE A 118 -13.66 -8.55 -24.17
C ILE A 118 -12.84 -7.35 -24.68
N PRO A 119 -11.93 -7.55 -25.66
CA PRO A 119 -11.04 -6.50 -26.14
C PRO A 119 -11.79 -5.29 -26.74
N ARG A 120 -13.02 -5.49 -27.24
CA ARG A 120 -13.89 -4.43 -27.76
C ARG A 120 -14.36 -3.43 -26.69
N ILE A 121 -14.62 -3.90 -25.46
CA ILE A 121 -15.07 -3.04 -24.35
C ILE A 121 -13.88 -2.31 -23.72
N ASN A 122 -12.72 -2.97 -23.66
CA ASN A 122 -11.49 -2.38 -23.13
C ASN A 122 -11.08 -1.08 -23.87
N GLY A 123 -11.24 -1.05 -25.19
CA GLY A 123 -10.98 0.15 -26.00
C GLY A 123 -11.93 1.32 -25.72
N SER A 124 -13.14 1.05 -25.21
CA SER A 124 -14.14 2.07 -24.85
C SER A 124 -13.94 2.59 -23.42
N VAL A 125 -13.68 1.69 -22.46
CA VAL A 125 -13.57 2.03 -21.02
C VAL A 125 -12.18 2.55 -20.65
N PHE A 126 -11.11 1.97 -21.21
CA PHE A 126 -9.72 2.32 -20.91
C PHE A 126 -9.00 3.02 -22.07
N GLY A 127 -9.73 3.33 -23.15
CA GLY A 127 -9.24 4.01 -24.35
C GLY A 127 -8.47 3.10 -25.32
N LYS A 128 -8.39 3.51 -26.60
CA LYS A 128 -7.74 2.77 -27.70
C LYS A 128 -6.25 2.42 -27.48
N ARG A 129 -5.60 3.00 -26.46
CA ARG A 129 -4.19 2.73 -26.09
C ARG A 129 -4.01 1.59 -25.08
N SER A 130 -5.10 0.97 -24.62
CA SER A 130 -5.07 -0.19 -23.71
C SER A 130 -4.78 -1.52 -24.40
N VAL A 131 -4.80 -1.54 -25.74
CA VAL A 131 -4.50 -2.73 -26.54
C VAL A 131 -2.99 -2.75 -26.80
N LEU A 132 -2.30 -3.73 -26.20
CA LEU A 132 -0.96 -4.12 -26.60
C LEU A 132 -0.99 -4.45 -28.09
N ARG A 133 -0.39 -3.58 -28.90
CA ARG A 133 0.06 -3.91 -30.26
C ARG A 133 1.56 -4.12 -30.19
#